data_AF-A0A4P9VGD0-F1
#
_entry.id   AF-A0A4P9VGD0-F1
#
_cell.length_a   1.000
_cell.length_b   1.000
_cell.length_c   1.000
_cell.angle_alpha   90.00
_cell.angle_beta   90.00
_cell.angle_gamma   90.00
#
_symmetry.space_group_name_H-M   'P 1'
#
loop_
_entity.id
_entity.type
_entity.pdbx_description
1 polymer ?
#
loop_
_entity_poly.entity_id
_entity_poly.type
_entity_poly.pdbx_seq_one_letter_code
_entity_poly.pdbx_strand_id
1 'polypeptide(L)'
;MTDKSYQVIEPSLIGKWMGTVKHEGALFSLLSWLVYLLLSRKDEKLSNIEIKIICVEYNEKYPTIGAHYKNPEDDDLEDYIISLIEGYLLKKPAIEFINFYFNNEEEWEYLYTKFISQSP
;
A
#
# COMPACT_ATOMS: atom_id res chain seq x y z
N MET A 1 18.92 -12.09 9.56
CA MET A 1 17.68 -11.31 9.44
C MET A 1 16.57 -12.35 9.36
N THR A 2 15.57 -12.29 10.23
CA THR A 2 14.37 -13.11 10.06
C THR A 2 13.59 -12.53 8.88
N ASP A 3 13.51 -13.26 7.78
CA ASP A 3 12.69 -12.86 6.64
C ASP A 3 11.23 -12.82 7.09
N LYS A 4 10.68 -11.61 7.20
CA LYS A 4 9.26 -11.41 7.49
C LYS A 4 8.48 -11.72 6.22
N SER A 5 7.54 -12.66 6.30
CA SER A 5 6.55 -12.88 5.24
C SER A 5 5.45 -11.83 5.33
N TYR A 6 5.09 -11.26 4.18
CA TYR A 6 3.95 -10.34 4.06
C TYR A 6 2.87 -11.02 3.23
N GLN A 7 1.64 -10.96 3.70
CA GLN A 7 0.47 -11.22 2.87
C GLN A 7 0.29 -10.03 1.93
N VAL A 8 0.06 -10.33 0.66
CA VAL A 8 -0.13 -9.35 -0.39
C VAL A 8 -1.58 -8.89 -0.36
N ILE A 9 -1.81 -7.58 -0.27
CA ILE A 9 -3.13 -6.97 -0.22
C ILE A 9 -3.36 -6.22 -1.54
N GLU A 10 -4.26 -6.74 -2.38
CA GLU A 10 -4.55 -6.19 -3.71
C GLU A 10 -6.01 -5.72 -3.84
N PRO A 11 -6.29 -4.44 -3.55
CA PRO A 11 -7.64 -3.90 -3.68
C PRO A 11 -8.06 -3.85 -5.15
N SER A 12 -9.27 -4.34 -5.42
CA SER A 12 -9.79 -4.51 -6.78
C SER A 12 -9.84 -3.20 -7.58
N LEU A 13 -10.13 -2.09 -6.90
CA LEU A 13 -10.27 -0.75 -7.50
C LEU A 13 -8.95 -0.19 -8.06
N ILE A 14 -7.80 -0.63 -7.55
CA ILE A 14 -6.47 -0.18 -8.00
C ILE A 14 -5.66 -1.31 -8.66
N GLY A 15 -6.16 -2.55 -8.66
CA GLY A 15 -5.51 -3.71 -9.30
C GLY A 15 -5.11 -3.47 -10.75
N LYS A 16 -5.96 -2.80 -11.54
CA LYS A 16 -5.65 -2.47 -12.94
C LYS A 16 -4.53 -1.44 -13.08
N TRP A 17 -4.35 -0.56 -12.10
CA TRP A 17 -3.29 0.44 -12.11
C TRP A 17 -1.95 -0.17 -11.71
N MET A 18 -1.95 -1.11 -10.77
CA MET A 18 -0.76 -1.84 -10.33
C MET A 18 -0.07 -2.60 -11.46
N GLY A 19 -0.82 -3.06 -12.47
CA GLY A 19 -0.29 -3.75 -13.65
C GLY A 19 -0.02 -2.87 -14.88
N THR A 20 -0.10 -1.54 -14.77
CA THR A 20 0.10 -0.62 -15.92
C THR A 20 1.23 0.37 -15.68
N VAL A 21 2.35 0.16 -16.39
CA VAL A 21 3.66 0.85 -16.32
C VAL A 21 3.65 2.37 -16.59
N LYS A 22 2.49 3.01 -16.85
CA LYS A 22 2.47 4.40 -17.34
C LYS A 22 2.52 5.48 -16.25
N HIS A 23 2.24 5.14 -14.99
CA HIS A 23 2.09 6.11 -13.91
C HIS A 23 2.62 5.58 -12.57
N GLU A 24 3.87 5.14 -12.58
CA GLU A 24 4.52 4.44 -11.46
C GLU A 24 4.62 5.30 -10.19
N GLY A 25 5.05 6.56 -10.29
CA GLY A 25 5.07 7.49 -9.16
C GLY A 25 3.67 7.82 -8.62
N ALA A 26 2.67 7.97 -9.49
CA ALA A 26 1.29 8.21 -9.06
C ALA A 26 0.71 7.00 -8.31
N LEU A 27 1.01 5.79 -8.76
CA LEU A 27 0.65 4.57 -8.04
C LEU A 27 1.36 4.52 -6.68
N PHE A 28 2.66 4.75 -6.63
CA PHE A 28 3.44 4.66 -5.40
C PHE A 28 2.98 5.68 -4.35
N SER A 29 2.67 6.90 -4.78
CA SER A 29 2.10 7.94 -3.91
C SER A 29 0.70 7.58 -3.39
N LEU A 30 -0.14 6.96 -4.23
CA LEU A 30 -1.47 6.48 -3.84
C LEU A 30 -1.35 5.37 -2.78
N LEU A 31 -0.48 4.38 -3.00
CA LEU A 31 -0.21 3.32 -2.03
C LEU A 31 0.33 3.90 -0.71
N SER A 32 1.25 4.87 -0.79
CA SER A 32 1.80 5.57 0.38
C SER A 32 0.71 6.29 1.18
N TRP A 33 -0.20 6.97 0.49
CA TRP A 33 -1.34 7.63 1.11
C TRP A 33 -2.30 6.64 1.77
N LEU A 34 -2.59 5.52 1.12
CA LEU A 34 -3.45 4.47 1.66
C LEU A 34 -2.85 3.82 2.92
N VAL A 35 -1.55 3.51 2.90
CA VAL A 35 -0.83 3.02 4.09
C VAL A 35 -0.89 4.05 5.21
N TYR A 36 -0.64 5.34 4.91
CA TYR A 36 -0.78 6.42 5.88
C TYR A 36 -2.19 6.46 6.50
N LEU A 37 -3.24 6.38 5.67
CA LEU A 37 -4.61 6.38 6.14
C LEU A 37 -4.90 5.18 7.05
N LEU A 38 -4.49 3.98 6.66
CA LEU A 38 -4.66 2.76 7.47
C LEU A 38 -3.96 2.88 8.82
N LEU A 39 -2.70 3.32 8.83
CA LEU A 39 -1.90 3.48 10.05
C LEU A 39 -2.38 4.64 10.94
N SER A 40 -3.00 5.67 10.36
CA SER A 40 -3.59 6.78 11.11
C SER A 40 -4.88 6.42 11.85
N ARG A 41 -5.49 5.27 11.54
CA ARG A 41 -6.67 4.78 12.27
C ARG A 41 -6.25 4.31 13.65
N LYS A 42 -7.01 4.73 14.66
CA LYS A 42 -6.99 4.09 16.00
C LYS A 42 -7.87 2.84 15.98
N ASP A 43 -7.52 1.88 15.12
CA ASP A 43 -8.24 0.62 14.97
C ASP A 43 -7.48 -0.48 15.70
N GLU A 44 -8.09 -1.04 16.75
CA GLU A 44 -7.47 -2.10 17.54
C GLU A 44 -7.16 -3.34 16.70
N LYS A 45 -7.96 -3.63 15.66
CA LYS A 45 -7.71 -4.76 14.75
C LYS A 45 -6.39 -4.63 13.98
N LEU A 46 -5.95 -3.40 13.70
CA LEU A 46 -4.72 -3.13 12.95
C LEU A 46 -3.49 -2.99 13.86
N SER A 47 -3.67 -2.93 15.18
CA SER A 47 -2.58 -2.67 16.14
C SER A 47 -1.47 -3.75 16.14
N ASN A 48 -1.84 -4.98 15.80
CA ASN A 48 -0.94 -6.13 15.74
C ASN A 48 -0.41 -6.43 14.33
N ILE A 49 -0.74 -5.58 13.34
CA ILE A 49 -0.32 -5.76 11.94
C ILE A 49 0.71 -4.70 11.58
N GLU A 50 1.80 -5.12 10.96
CA GLU A 50 2.71 -4.22 10.25
C GLU A 50 2.21 -4.08 8.80
N ILE A 51 1.68 -2.89 8.48
CA ILE A 51 1.22 -2.53 7.13
C ILE A 51 2.26 -1.61 6.49
N LYS A 52 2.72 -1.97 5.29
CA LYS A 52 3.66 -1.15 4.52
C LYS A 52 3.55 -1.43 3.03
N ILE A 53 4.25 -0.62 2.23
CA ILE A 53 4.44 -0.96 0.82
C ILE A 53 5.51 -2.04 0.71
N ILE A 54 5.22 -3.09 -0.05
CA ILE A 54 6.14 -4.17 -0.42
C ILE A 54 6.30 -4.21 -1.93
N CYS A 55 7.40 -4.78 -2.40
CA CYS A 55 7.58 -5.12 -3.81
C CYS A 55 7.25 -6.60 -3.99
N VAL A 56 6.47 -6.91 -5.02
CA VAL A 56 6.16 -8.29 -5.41
C VAL A 56 6.61 -8.50 -6.84
N GLU A 57 7.00 -9.73 -7.17
CA GLU A 57 7.41 -10.13 -8.51
C GLU A 57 6.62 -11.38 -8.91
N TYR A 58 5.66 -11.20 -9.80
CA TYR A 58 4.94 -12.31 -10.43
C TYR A 58 5.39 -12.43 -11.90
N ASN A 59 4.99 -11.47 -12.73
CA ASN A 59 5.43 -11.33 -14.13
C ASN A 59 6.36 -10.11 -14.31
N GLU A 60 6.09 -9.03 -13.57
CA GLU A 60 6.90 -7.82 -13.47
C GLU A 60 7.02 -7.44 -11.99
N LYS A 61 8.04 -6.67 -11.62
CA LYS A 61 8.17 -6.11 -10.27
C LYS A 61 7.23 -4.92 -10.13
N TYR A 62 6.38 -4.92 -9.09
CA TYR A 62 5.50 -3.80 -8.79
C TYR A 62 5.30 -3.60 -7.28
N PRO A 63 4.97 -2.37 -6.85
CA PRO A 63 4.68 -2.09 -5.46
C PRO A 63 3.21 -2.43 -5.14
N THR A 64 2.98 -2.97 -3.95
CA THR A 64 1.65 -3.25 -3.42
C THR A 64 1.64 -3.08 -1.90
N ILE A 65 0.48 -3.21 -1.27
CA ILE A 65 0.36 -3.17 0.19
C ILE A 65 0.65 -4.57 0.74
N GLY A 66 1.54 -4.64 1.72
CA GLY A 66 1.84 -5.85 2.47
C GLY A 66 1.33 -5.75 3.90
N ALA A 67 0.76 -6.84 4.40
CA ALA A 67 0.38 -7.01 5.80
C ALA A 67 1.22 -8.12 6.43
N HIS A 68 1.91 -7.83 7.53
CA HIS A 68 2.61 -8.82 8.34
C HIS A 68 1.99 -8.89 9.73
N TYR A 69 1.45 -10.05 10.07
CA TYR A 69 0.83 -10.34 11.36
C TYR A 69 1.92 -10.68 12.37
N LYS A 70 1.95 -9.95 13.50
CA LYS A 70 2.95 -10.20 14.55
C LYS A 70 2.74 -11.56 15.21
N ASN A 71 1.49 -12.01 15.32
CA ASN A 71 1.17 -13.35 15.81
C ASN A 71 0.57 -14.19 14.67
N PRO A 72 1.07 -15.42 14.43
CA PRO A 72 0.52 -16.33 13.42
C PRO A 72 -0.91 -16.81 13.70
N GLU A 73 -1.39 -16.64 14.94
CA GLU A 73 -2.75 -17.01 15.37
C GLU A 73 -3.76 -15.86 15.20
N ASP A 74 -3.31 -14.66 14.82
CA ASP A 74 -4.21 -13.54 14.56
C ASP A 74 -5.11 -13.87 13.34
N ASP A 75 -6.35 -13.42 13.39
CA ASP A 75 -7.30 -13.58 12.28
C ASP A 75 -6.75 -13.00 10.98
N ASP A 76 -7.03 -13.64 9.85
CA ASP A 76 -6.76 -13.05 8.53
C ASP A 76 -7.65 -11.81 8.34
N LEU A 77 -7.01 -10.66 8.15
CA LEU A 77 -7.65 -9.36 7.99
C LEU A 77 -7.54 -8.83 6.56
N GLU A 78 -7.17 -9.64 5.57
CA GLU A 78 -7.08 -9.21 4.16
C GLU A 78 -8.37 -8.54 3.68
N ASP A 79 -9.50 -9.25 3.75
CA ASP A 79 -10.80 -8.72 3.33
C ASP A 79 -11.18 -7.44 4.08
N TYR A 80 -10.82 -7.38 5.37
CA TYR A 80 -11.06 -6.20 6.18
C TYR A 80 -10.23 -5.00 5.69
N ILE A 81 -8.94 -5.18 5.47
CA ILE A 81 -8.03 -4.15 4.97
C ILE A 81 -8.46 -3.68 3.58
N ILE A 82 -8.81 -4.61 2.68
CA ILE A 82 -9.34 -4.29 1.35
C ILE A 82 -10.61 -3.44 1.47
N SER A 83 -11.56 -3.83 2.32
CA SER A 83 -12.80 -3.08 2.52
C SER A 83 -12.55 -1.65 3.04
N LEU A 84 -11.53 -1.45 3.89
CA LEU A 84 -11.13 -0.13 4.37
C LEU A 84 -10.54 0.71 3.24
N ILE A 85 -9.63 0.14 2.46
CA ILE A 85 -9.00 0.82 1.31
C ILE A 85 -10.06 1.24 0.29
N GLU A 86 -10.93 0.32 -0.11
CA GLU A 86 -12.01 0.62 -1.04
C GLU A 86 -12.98 1.66 -0.47
N GLY A 87 -13.27 1.57 0.83
CA GLY A 87 -14.01 2.59 1.56
C GLY A 87 -13.37 3.98 1.49
N TYR A 88 -12.04 4.07 1.59
CA TYR A 88 -11.33 5.34 1.41
C TYR A 88 -11.42 5.84 -0.02
N LEU A 89 -11.13 5.00 -1.01
CA LEU A 89 -11.17 5.36 -2.43
C LEU A 89 -12.56 5.87 -2.86
N LEU A 90 -13.63 5.32 -2.28
CA LEU A 90 -15.00 5.72 -2.61
C LEU A 90 -15.51 6.93 -1.83
N LYS A 91 -15.11 7.10 -0.56
CA LYS A 91 -15.69 8.11 0.33
C LYS A 91 -14.83 9.35 0.49
N LYS A 92 -13.53 9.25 0.26
CA LYS A 92 -12.61 10.38 0.43
C LYS A 92 -12.62 11.26 -0.82
N PRO A 93 -12.72 12.59 -0.66
CA PRO A 93 -12.53 13.52 -1.75
C PRO A 93 -11.15 13.33 -2.39
N ALA A 94 -11.08 13.29 -3.73
CA ALA A 94 -9.82 13.21 -4.46
C ALA A 94 -8.84 14.35 -4.10
N ILE A 95 -9.36 15.50 -3.66
CA ILE A 95 -8.55 16.63 -3.19
C ILE A 95 -7.69 16.28 -1.96
N GLU A 96 -8.11 15.34 -1.10
CA GLU A 96 -7.28 14.91 0.03
C GLU A 96 -6.03 14.16 -0.46
N PHE A 97 -6.17 13.29 -1.45
CA PHE A 97 -5.04 12.63 -2.09
C PHE A 97 -4.16 13.62 -2.84
N ILE A 98 -4.75 14.54 -3.60
CA ILE A 98 -4.01 15.58 -4.34
C ILE A 98 -3.18 16.43 -3.37
N ASN A 99 -3.76 16.83 -2.24
CA ASN A 99 -3.02 17.55 -1.21
C ASN A 99 -1.88 16.71 -0.62
N PHE A 100 -2.09 15.42 -0.36
CA PHE A 100 -1.00 14.54 0.05
C PHE A 100 0.09 14.44 -1.02
N TYR A 101 -0.29 14.28 -2.28
CA TYR A 101 0.63 14.14 -3.41
C TYR A 101 1.54 15.36 -3.56
N PHE A 102 0.99 16.58 -3.45
CA PHE A 102 1.74 17.82 -3.64
C PHE A 102 2.41 18.38 -2.37
N ASN A 103 1.91 18.06 -1.17
CA ASN A 103 2.50 18.54 0.09
C ASN A 103 3.74 17.73 0.49
N ASN A 104 3.86 16.49 0.04
CA ASN A 104 5.12 15.78 0.12
C ASN A 104 5.93 16.26 -1.09
N GLU A 105 6.96 17.09 -0.86
CA GLU A 105 7.92 17.59 -1.88
C GLU A 105 8.77 16.46 -2.52
N GLU A 106 8.25 15.24 -2.51
CA GLU A 106 8.93 14.03 -2.93
C GLU A 106 8.84 13.85 -4.44
N GLU A 107 9.97 13.49 -5.05
CA GLU A 107 10.00 12.97 -6.42
C GLU A 107 9.48 11.54 -6.42
N TRP A 108 8.14 11.38 -6.45
CA TRP A 108 7.48 10.08 -6.36
C TRP A 108 7.97 9.05 -7.37
N GLU A 109 8.33 9.48 -8.58
CA GLU A 109 8.91 8.63 -9.62
C GLU A 109 10.31 8.10 -9.22
N TYR A 110 11.13 8.98 -8.62
CA TYR A 110 12.44 8.60 -8.10
C TYR A 110 12.30 7.62 -6.93
N LEU A 111 11.34 7.86 -6.03
CA LEU A 111 11.06 6.96 -4.90
C LEU A 111 10.57 5.59 -5.37
N TYR A 112 9.67 5.54 -6.35
CA TYR A 112 9.27 4.31 -6.99
C TYR A 112 10.46 3.56 -7.57
N THR A 113 11.26 4.23 -8.40
CA THR A 113 12.42 3.63 -9.09
C THR A 113 13.40 3.06 -8.08
N LYS A 114 13.71 3.83 -7.03
CA LYS A 114 14.57 3.41 -5.92
C LYS A 114 13.97 2.21 -5.18
N PHE A 115 12.69 2.24 -4.87
CA PHE A 115 11.98 1.18 -4.16
C PHE A 115 12.04 -0.14 -4.93
N ILE A 116 11.72 -0.13 -6.22
CA ILE A 116 11.75 -1.32 -7.07
C ILE A 116 13.19 -1.83 -7.25
N SER A 117 14.15 -0.94 -7.48
CA SER A 117 15.56 -1.31 -7.71
C SER A 117 16.26 -1.91 -6.49
N GLN A 118 15.82 -1.53 -5.28
CA GLN A 118 16.41 -1.98 -4.02
C GLN A 118 15.65 -3.15 -3.39
N SER A 119 14.50 -3.52 -3.96
CA SER A 119 13.72 -4.66 -3.48
C SER A 119 14.27 -5.96 -4.07
N PRO A 120 14.57 -6.97 -3.23
CA PRO A 120 15.10 -8.25 -3.67
C PRO A 120 14.21 -8.89 -4.75
#